data_AF-A0A2X1MWW0-F1
#
_entry.id   AF-A0A2X1MWW0-F1
#
_cell.length_a   1.000
_cell.length_b   1.000
_cell.length_c   1.000
_cell.angle_alpha   90.00
_cell.angle_beta   90.00
_cell.angle_gamma   90.00
#
_symmetry.space_group_name_H-M   'P 1'
#
loop_
_entity.id
_entity.type
_entity.pdbx_description
1 polymer ?
#
loop_
_entity_poly.entity_id
_entity_poly.type
_entity_poly.pdbx_seq_one_letter_code
_entity_poly.pdbx_strand_id
1 'polypeptide(L)'
;MSNLTNCNTTENTATAGATKSVIGRIHSFESCGTVDGPGIRFITFFQGCLMRCLYCHNRDTWDTHGGKEVTVEDLMKEVVTYRHFMNASGGGVTASGGEAILQAEFVRDWFRACKKEGIHTCLDTNGLFVVTIR
;
A
#
# COMPACT_ATOMS: atom_id res chain seq x y z
N MET A 1 -19.66 -4.58 57.98
CA MET A 1 -18.35 -5.08 57.49
C MET A 1 -18.62 -5.85 56.22
N SER A 2 -17.95 -5.48 55.11
CA SER A 2 -17.64 -6.29 53.91
C SER A 2 -18.82 -6.96 53.16
N ASN A 3 -19.07 -6.82 51.86
CA ASN A 3 -18.31 -6.36 50.69
C ASN A 3 -19.37 -6.08 49.58
N LEU A 4 -19.34 -4.96 48.87
CA LEU A 4 -18.67 -4.77 47.57
C LEU A 4 -18.96 -5.90 46.53
N THR A 5 -19.89 -5.57 45.63
CA THR A 5 -19.82 -5.68 44.16
C THR A 5 -19.55 -7.04 43.51
N ASN A 6 -20.49 -7.48 42.64
CA ASN A 6 -20.11 -7.91 41.31
C ASN A 6 -21.25 -7.66 40.30
N CYS A 7 -21.11 -6.54 39.58
CA CYS A 7 -21.80 -6.29 38.33
C CYS A 7 -21.10 -7.15 37.28
N ASN A 8 -21.76 -8.18 36.76
CA ASN A 8 -21.28 -8.92 35.61
C ASN A 8 -21.42 -8.03 34.37
N THR A 9 -20.45 -7.14 34.15
CA THR A 9 -20.16 -6.61 32.82
C THR A 9 -19.50 -7.72 32.03
N THR A 10 -20.30 -8.48 31.28
CA THR A 10 -19.78 -9.22 30.14
C THR A 10 -19.32 -8.19 29.11
N GLU A 11 -18.09 -7.72 29.26
CA GLU A 11 -17.36 -7.02 28.21
C GLU A 11 -17.15 -8.02 27.09
N ASN A 12 -18.03 -7.96 26.11
CA ASN A 12 -17.87 -8.63 24.83
C ASN A 12 -16.74 -7.89 24.10
N THR A 13 -15.49 -8.22 24.44
CA THR A 13 -14.32 -7.77 23.70
C THR A 13 -14.36 -8.44 22.34
N ALA A 14 -14.98 -7.75 21.39
CA ALA A 14 -14.89 -8.07 19.98
C ALA A 14 -13.40 -8.07 19.60
N THR A 15 -12.79 -9.25 19.55
CA THR A 15 -11.51 -9.48 18.92
C THR A 15 -11.68 -9.07 17.46
N ALA A 16 -11.22 -7.87 17.12
CA ALA A 16 -11.10 -7.44 15.74
C ALA A 16 -10.22 -8.47 15.02
N GLY A 17 -10.83 -9.25 14.13
CA GLY A 17 -10.16 -10.33 13.44
C GLY A 17 -8.90 -9.80 12.75
N ALA A 18 -7.75 -10.38 13.08
CA ALA A 18 -6.51 -10.10 12.38
C ALA A 18 -6.69 -10.52 10.91
N THR A 19 -6.96 -9.54 10.04
CA THR A 19 -6.96 -9.73 8.59
C THR A 19 -5.56 -10.15 8.19
N LYS A 20 -5.41 -11.39 7.70
CA LYS A 20 -4.16 -11.94 7.18
C LYS A 20 -3.58 -10.95 6.15
N SER A 21 -2.38 -10.43 6.41
CA SER A 21 -1.69 -9.48 5.53
C SER A 21 -1.50 -10.12 4.15
N VAL A 22 -2.08 -9.51 3.12
CA VAL A 22 -1.89 -9.93 1.73
C VAL A 22 -0.43 -9.67 1.37
N ILE A 23 0.21 -10.59 0.66
CA ILE A 23 1.58 -10.42 0.15
C ILE A 23 1.51 -9.62 -1.15
N GLY A 24 2.34 -8.59 -1.27
CA GLY A 24 2.53 -7.80 -2.48
C GLY A 24 3.83 -8.18 -3.17
N ARG A 25 3.90 -8.02 -4.49
CA ARG A 25 5.12 -8.16 -5.28
C ARG A 25 5.53 -6.81 -5.83
N ILE A 26 6.72 -6.34 -5.45
CA ILE A 26 7.25 -5.05 -5.89
C ILE A 26 8.52 -5.24 -6.71
N HIS A 27 8.71 -4.41 -7.72
CA HIS A 27 9.96 -4.29 -8.46
C HIS A 27 11.00 -3.54 -7.62
N SER A 28 10.63 -2.34 -7.17
CA SER A 28 11.48 -1.42 -6.40
C SER A 28 10.62 -0.38 -5.67
N PHE A 29 11.27 0.50 -4.92
CA PHE A 29 10.68 1.73 -4.43
C PHE A 29 11.67 2.89 -4.57
N GLU A 30 11.14 4.11 -4.65
CA GLU A 30 11.90 5.36 -4.67
C GLU A 30 11.39 6.26 -3.55
N SER A 31 12.29 6.79 -2.72
CA SER A 31 11.91 7.46 -1.48
C SER A 31 11.56 8.94 -1.62
N CYS A 32 12.03 9.60 -2.67
CA CYS A 32 11.94 11.06 -2.83
C CYS A 32 11.57 11.50 -4.26
N GLY A 33 10.66 10.78 -4.92
CA GLY A 33 10.25 11.16 -6.26
C GLY A 33 9.44 12.47 -6.27
N THR A 34 9.66 13.30 -7.28
CA THR A 34 9.10 14.66 -7.40
C THR A 34 8.18 14.83 -8.61
N VAL A 35 8.02 13.79 -9.42
CA VAL A 35 7.27 13.83 -10.68
C VAL A 35 6.09 12.85 -10.73
N ASP A 36 5.85 12.11 -9.64
CA ASP A 36 4.87 11.02 -9.55
C ASP A 36 3.65 11.39 -8.68
N GLY A 37 3.31 12.67 -8.71
CA GLY A 37 2.20 13.30 -7.99
C GLY A 37 2.61 14.56 -7.22
N PRO A 38 1.71 15.14 -6.41
CA PRO A 38 2.00 16.34 -5.63
C PRO A 38 3.07 16.09 -4.56
N GLY A 39 3.99 17.05 -4.39
CA GLY A 39 5.04 17.03 -3.36
C GLY A 39 6.09 15.94 -3.56
N ILE A 40 6.87 15.68 -2.51
CA ILE A 40 7.86 14.60 -2.47
C ILE A 40 7.16 13.31 -2.08
N ARG A 41 7.39 12.24 -2.84
CA ARG A 41 6.65 11.00 -2.69
C ARG A 41 7.53 9.78 -2.52
N PHE A 42 7.08 8.90 -1.63
CA PHE A 42 7.57 7.52 -1.58
C PHE A 42 6.79 6.69 -2.60
N ILE A 43 7.44 6.31 -3.68
CA ILE A 43 6.83 5.60 -4.79
C ILE A 43 7.18 4.13 -4.66
N THR A 44 6.18 3.26 -4.70
CA THR A 44 6.39 1.82 -4.80
C THR A 44 6.02 1.37 -6.20
N PHE A 45 6.99 0.81 -6.92
CA PHE A 45 6.80 0.25 -8.25
C PHE A 45 6.39 -1.21 -8.11
N PHE A 46 5.11 -1.50 -8.32
CA PHE A 46 4.57 -2.86 -8.28
C PHE A 46 5.03 -3.68 -9.48
N GLN A 47 5.30 -4.95 -9.22
CA GLN A 47 5.66 -5.91 -10.25
C GLN A 47 4.41 -6.45 -10.95
N GLY A 48 4.48 -6.58 -12.27
CA GLY A 48 3.43 -7.08 -13.14
C GLY A 48 2.75 -5.97 -13.93
N CYS A 49 2.64 -6.13 -15.25
CA CYS A 49 1.81 -5.30 -16.11
C CYS A 49 1.25 -6.18 -17.24
N LEU A 50 -0.03 -6.07 -17.57
CA LEU A 50 -0.62 -6.80 -18.70
C LEU A 50 -0.51 -6.03 -20.03
N MET A 51 -0.22 -4.73 -19.98
CA MET A 51 0.04 -3.94 -21.19
C MET A 51 1.47 -4.15 -21.72
N ARG A 52 1.66 -3.87 -23.01
CA ARG A 52 2.97 -3.95 -23.69
C ARG A 52 3.25 -2.66 -24.46
N CYS A 53 3.17 -1.52 -23.76
CA CYS A 53 3.34 -0.20 -24.37
C CYS A 53 4.69 -0.13 -25.11
N LEU A 54 4.69 0.36 -26.36
CA LEU A 54 5.90 0.45 -27.19
C LEU A 54 6.99 1.31 -26.52
N TYR A 55 6.56 2.33 -25.78
CA TYR A 55 7.39 3.29 -25.04
C TYR A 55 7.45 3.00 -23.53
N CYS A 56 7.17 1.76 -23.08
CA CYS A 56 7.25 1.45 -21.65
C CYS A 56 8.67 1.72 -21.12
N HIS A 57 8.75 2.58 -20.10
CA HIS A 57 10.00 2.96 -19.45
C HIS A 57 10.56 1.81 -18.58
N ASN A 58 9.67 0.98 -18.03
CA ASN A 58 10.00 -0.07 -17.06
C ASN A 58 9.52 -1.45 -17.57
N ARG A 59 10.12 -1.94 -18.67
CA ARG A 59 9.71 -3.23 -19.29
C ARG A 59 9.99 -4.44 -18.40
N ASP A 60 10.96 -4.32 -17.51
CA ASP A 60 11.29 -5.28 -16.45
C ASP A 60 10.16 -5.47 -15.43
N THR A 61 9.23 -4.51 -15.32
CA THR A 61 8.02 -4.67 -14.48
C THR A 61 6.94 -5.56 -15.10
N TRP A 62 7.09 -6.02 -16.35
CA TRP A 62 6.02 -6.74 -17.05
C TRP A 62 5.71 -8.13 -16.49
N ASP A 63 6.73 -8.86 -16.05
CA ASP A 63 6.55 -10.23 -15.54
C ASP A 63 5.79 -10.21 -14.21
N THR A 64 4.63 -10.87 -14.14
CA THR A 64 3.81 -10.96 -12.92
C THR A 64 4.40 -11.88 -11.85
N HIS A 65 5.40 -12.69 -12.19
CA HIS A 65 6.02 -13.65 -11.29
C HIS A 65 7.37 -13.18 -10.73
N GLY A 66 7.93 -12.09 -11.25
CA GLY A 66 9.18 -11.50 -10.78
C GLY A 66 9.04 -10.70 -9.47
N GLY A 67 10.01 -9.84 -9.21
CA GLY A 67 9.98 -8.90 -8.08
C GLY A 67 10.18 -9.54 -6.70
N LYS A 68 10.21 -8.67 -5.68
CA LYS A 68 10.34 -9.03 -4.27
C LYS A 68 8.97 -9.11 -3.61
N GLU A 69 8.73 -10.19 -2.88
CA GLU A 69 7.57 -10.31 -1.99
C GLU A 69 7.73 -9.45 -0.75
N VAL A 70 6.70 -8.67 -0.42
CA VAL A 70 6.67 -7.76 0.73
C VAL A 70 5.30 -7.82 1.41
N THR A 71 5.29 -7.57 2.71
CA THR A 71 4.06 -7.32 3.46
C THR A 71 3.78 -5.82 3.55
N VAL A 72 2.54 -5.45 3.91
CA VAL A 72 2.22 -4.04 4.19
C VAL A 72 3.07 -3.51 5.35
N GLU A 73 3.32 -4.34 6.35
CA GLU A 73 4.14 -4.02 7.51
C GLU A 73 5.58 -3.69 7.09
N ASP A 74 6.16 -4.45 6.16
CA ASP A 74 7.52 -4.19 5.68
C ASP A 74 7.61 -2.89 4.90
N LEU A 75 6.63 -2.61 4.02
CA LEU A 75 6.61 -1.38 3.24
C LEU A 75 6.37 -0.15 4.11
N MET A 76 5.52 -0.26 5.14
CA MET A 76 5.26 0.82 6.08
C MET A 76 6.46 1.17 6.95
N LYS A 77 7.31 0.19 7.32
CA LYS A 77 8.57 0.45 8.04
C LYS A 77 9.47 1.39 7.24
N GLU A 78 9.55 1.21 5.92
CA GLU A 78 10.32 2.08 5.02
C GLU A 78 9.64 3.46 4.88
N VAL A 79 8.35 3.49 4.52
CA VAL A 79 7.59 4.73 4.25
C VAL A 79 7.64 5.73 5.40
N VAL A 80 7.48 5.25 6.64
CA VAL A 80 7.39 6.12 7.83
C VAL A 80 8.71 6.89 8.07
N THR A 81 9.86 6.35 7.66
CA THR A 81 11.14 7.05 7.80
C THR A 81 11.19 8.36 6.98
N TYR A 82 10.44 8.44 5.88
CA TYR A 82 10.41 9.60 4.99
C TYR A 82 9.26 10.59 5.28
N ARG A 83 8.52 10.40 6.38
CA ARG A 83 7.34 11.20 6.74
C ARG A 83 7.60 12.71 6.79
N HIS A 84 8.78 13.13 7.25
CA HIS A 84 9.14 14.54 7.33
C HIS A 84 9.17 15.20 5.95
N PHE A 85 9.72 14.52 4.93
CA PHE A 85 9.76 15.03 3.56
C PHE A 85 8.38 15.13 2.94
N MET A 86 7.53 14.12 3.18
CA MET A 86 6.14 14.11 2.71
C MET A 86 5.35 15.27 3.34
N ASN A 87 5.45 15.47 4.65
CA ASN A 87 4.74 16.55 5.33
C ASN A 87 5.19 17.94 4.89
N ALA A 88 6.51 18.14 4.74
CA ALA A 88 7.07 19.45 4.37
C ALA A 88 6.67 19.89 2.95
N SER A 89 6.45 18.93 2.05
CA SER A 89 6.15 19.19 0.64
C SER A 89 4.66 19.05 0.28
N GLY A 90 3.81 18.64 1.22
CA GLY A 90 2.42 18.25 0.92
C GLY A 90 2.34 16.96 0.08
N GLY A 91 3.36 16.11 0.18
CA GLY A 91 3.52 14.86 -0.57
C GLY A 91 2.83 13.66 0.09
N GLY A 92 3.35 12.46 -0.19
CA GLY A 92 2.73 11.22 0.30
C GLY A 92 3.31 9.96 -0.35
N VAL A 93 2.51 8.90 -0.44
CA VAL A 93 2.91 7.66 -1.14
C VAL A 93 2.28 7.57 -2.53
N THR A 94 2.97 6.95 -3.48
CA THR A 94 2.40 6.60 -4.79
C THR A 94 2.53 5.09 -5.04
N ALA A 95 1.42 4.44 -5.40
CA ALA A 95 1.45 3.11 -5.99
C ALA A 95 1.56 3.25 -7.51
N SER A 96 2.66 2.80 -8.10
CA SER A 96 2.93 2.82 -9.55
C SER A 96 3.58 1.48 -9.97
N GLY A 97 4.46 1.47 -10.97
CA GLY A 97 5.22 0.29 -11.42
C GLY A 97 4.77 -0.19 -12.79
N GLY A 98 4.47 -1.48 -12.87
CA GLY A 98 3.81 -2.05 -14.04
C GLY A 98 2.35 -1.64 -14.08
N GLU A 99 1.52 -2.33 -13.31
CA GLU A 99 0.11 -1.98 -13.08
C GLU A 99 -0.28 -2.34 -11.65
N ALA A 100 -0.29 -1.35 -10.78
CA ALA A 100 -0.57 -1.53 -9.35
C ALA A 100 -1.96 -2.13 -9.09
N ILE A 101 -2.95 -1.89 -9.97
CA ILE A 101 -4.32 -2.40 -9.77
C ILE A 101 -4.42 -3.92 -9.95
N LEU A 102 -3.43 -4.58 -10.56
CA LEU A 102 -3.36 -6.06 -10.58
C LEU A 102 -3.20 -6.64 -9.16
N GLN A 103 -2.73 -5.84 -8.21
CA GLN A 103 -2.56 -6.20 -6.80
C GLN A 103 -3.46 -5.34 -5.90
N ALA A 104 -4.67 -5.02 -6.36
CA ALA A 104 -5.58 -4.08 -5.70
C ALA A 104 -5.85 -4.36 -4.21
N GLU A 105 -5.89 -5.62 -3.78
CA GLU A 105 -6.08 -5.98 -2.37
C GLU A 105 -4.90 -5.51 -1.50
N PHE A 106 -3.67 -5.73 -1.96
CA PHE A 106 -2.47 -5.26 -1.28
C PHE A 106 -2.42 -3.73 -1.28
N VAL A 107 -2.65 -3.09 -2.43
CA VAL A 107 -2.62 -1.61 -2.55
C VAL A 107 -3.67 -0.98 -1.64
N ARG A 108 -4.88 -1.55 -1.56
CA ARG A 108 -5.93 -1.11 -0.64
C ARG A 108 -5.45 -1.17 0.81
N ASP A 109 -4.86 -2.28 1.23
CA ASP A 109 -4.45 -2.48 2.62
C ASP A 109 -3.24 -1.60 2.98
N TRP A 110 -2.31 -1.41 2.04
CA TRP A 110 -1.24 -0.44 2.17
C TRP A 110 -1.77 1.00 2.30
N PHE A 111 -2.69 1.42 1.42
CA PHE A 111 -3.29 2.76 1.51
C PHE A 111 -4.07 2.96 2.80
N ARG A 112 -4.76 1.94 3.31
CA ARG A 112 -5.40 2.00 4.63
C ARG A 112 -4.38 2.22 5.75
N ALA A 113 -3.24 1.54 5.71
CA ALA A 113 -2.16 1.76 6.66
C ALA A 113 -1.59 3.18 6.55
N CYS A 114 -1.33 3.68 5.33
CA CYS A 114 -0.89 5.06 5.11
C CYS A 114 -1.91 6.09 5.62
N LYS A 115 -3.21 5.87 5.40
CA LYS A 115 -4.29 6.76 5.88
C LYS A 115 -4.41 6.79 7.40
N LYS A 116 -4.19 5.66 8.08
CA LYS A 116 -4.12 5.61 9.56
C LYS A 116 -2.97 6.47 10.08
N GLU A 117 -1.88 6.53 9.33
CA GLU A 117 -0.74 7.41 9.58
C GLU A 117 -0.95 8.86 9.08
N GLY A 118 -2.11 9.21 8.51
CA GLY A 118 -2.35 10.56 7.97
C GLY A 118 -1.52 10.89 6.72
N ILE A 119 -1.00 9.88 6.03
CA ILE A 119 -0.21 10.03 4.80
C ILE A 119 -1.14 10.09 3.59
N HIS A 120 -0.91 11.05 2.69
CA HIS A 120 -1.64 11.16 1.44
C HIS A 120 -1.28 10.01 0.48
N THR A 121 -2.26 9.51 -0.28
CA THR A 121 -2.12 8.35 -1.16
C THR A 121 -2.41 8.76 -2.60
N CYS A 122 -1.56 8.37 -3.54
CA CYS A 122 -1.78 8.52 -4.99
C CYS A 122 -1.73 7.14 -5.64
N LEU A 123 -2.64 6.87 -6.58
CA LEU A 123 -2.62 5.68 -7.41
C LEU A 123 -2.29 6.12 -8.84
N ASP A 124 -1.19 5.60 -9.37
CA ASP A 124 -0.78 5.76 -10.76
C ASP A 124 -1.02 4.43 -11.48
N THR A 125 -1.93 4.46 -12.46
CA THR A 125 -2.50 3.26 -13.09
C THR A 125 -2.88 3.56 -14.54
N ASN A 126 -2.74 2.56 -15.41
CA ASN A 126 -3.28 2.61 -16.77
C ASN A 126 -4.78 2.27 -16.83
N GLY A 127 -5.41 1.93 -15.70
CA GLY A 127 -6.84 1.67 -15.58
C GLY A 127 -7.27 0.27 -16.06
N LEU A 128 -6.35 -0.61 -16.45
CA LEU A 128 -6.66 -1.97 -16.84
C LEU A 128 -6.96 -2.83 -15.61
N PHE A 129 -8.25 -2.94 -15.29
CA PHE A 129 -8.74 -3.85 -14.26
C PHE A 129 -9.39 -5.09 -14.89
N VAL A 130 -8.99 -6.27 -14.46
CA VAL A 130 -9.57 -7.54 -14.94
C VAL A 130 -10.79 -7.89 -14.09
N VAL A 131 -11.97 -7.90 -14.71
CA VAL A 131 -13.22 -8.32 -14.08
C VAL A 131 -13.51 -9.77 -14.46
N THR A 132 -13.55 -10.65 -13.47
CA THR A 132 -14.03 -12.02 -13.65
C THR A 132 -15.53 -12.07 -13.38
N ILE A 133 -16.34 -12.30 -14.43
CA ILE A 133 -17.76 -12.61 -14.27
C ILE A 133 -17.84 -14.06 -13.78
N ARG A 134 -18.27 -14.25 -12.54
CA ARG A 134 -18.60 -15.57 -11.98
C ARG A 134 -20.09 -15.81 -12.05
#